data_AF-A0A7W1KXA2-F1
#
_entry.id   AF-A0A7W1KXA2-F1
#
_cell.length_a   1.000
_cell.length_b   1.000
_cell.length_c   1.000
_cell.angle_alpha   90.00
_cell.angle_beta   90.00
_cell.angle_gamma   90.00
#
_symmetry.space_group_name_H-M   'P 1'
#
loop_
_entity.id
_entity.type
_entity.pdbx_description
1 polymer ?
#
loop_
_entity_poly.entity_id
_entity_poly.type
_entity_poly.pdbx_seq_one_letter_code
_entity_poly.pdbx_strand_id
1 'polypeptide(L)' 'MKAGRNTPCSCGSGRKYKLCAAGENPGPKAVLRE' A
#
# COMPACT_ATOMS: atom_id res chain seq x y z
N MET A 1 20.33 -2.48 -3.71
CA MET A 1 19.28 -3.41 -3.23
C MET A 1 17.92 -2.89 -3.67
N LYS A 2 17.21 -3.62 -4.53
CA LYS A 2 15.85 -3.24 -4.93
C LYS A 2 14.92 -3.74 -3.82
N ALA A 3 14.37 -2.82 -3.02
CA ALA A 3 13.45 -3.18 -1.94
C ALA A 3 12.31 -4.02 -2.53
N GLY A 4 12.27 -5.29 -2.18
CA GLY A 4 11.32 -6.23 -2.76
C GLY A 4 9.90 -5.85 -2.39
N ARG A 5 8.92 -6.13 -3.25
CA ARG A 5 7.49 -5.87 -3.01
C ARG A 5 6.95 -6.41 -1.68
N ASN A 6 7.63 -7.39 -1.07
CA ASN A 6 7.28 -7.98 0.22
C ASN A 6 7.94 -7.30 1.45
N THR A 7 8.87 -6.34 1.26
CA THR A 7 9.49 -5.62 2.38
C THR A 7 8.48 -4.70 3.06
N PRO A 8 8.67 -4.36 4.35
CA PRO A 8 7.88 -3.32 5.00
C PRO A 8 7.93 -2.01 4.20
N CYS A 9 6.81 -1.29 4.16
CA CYS A 9 6.73 0.00 3.49
C CYS A 9 7.46 1.06 4.31
N SER A 10 8.28 1.87 3.64
CA SER A 10 9.08 2.92 4.27
C SER A 10 8.27 4.05 4.88
N CYS A 11 6.95 4.09 4.67
CA CYS A 11 6.05 5.07 5.31
C CYS A 11 5.80 4.82 6.81
N GLY A 12 6.38 3.77 7.40
CA GLY A 12 6.23 3.47 8.84
C GLY A 12 4.93 2.75 9.21
N SER A 13 4.07 2.43 8.24
CA SER A 13 2.79 1.74 8.48
C SER A 13 2.94 0.28 8.98
N GLY A 14 4.11 -0.34 8.86
CA GLY A 14 4.33 -1.77 9.15
C GLY A 14 3.75 -2.74 8.10
N ARG A 15 2.99 -2.24 7.12
CA ARG A 15 2.44 -3.02 5.99
C ARG A 15 3.53 -3.32 4.95
N LYS A 16 3.37 -4.41 4.21
CA LYS A 16 4.26 -4.73 3.05
C LYS A 16 4.12 -3.66 1.97
N TYR A 17 5.21 -3.31 1.30
CA TYR A 17 5.28 -2.26 0.26
C TYR A 17 4.23 -2.46 -0.84
N LYS A 18 4.03 -3.70 -1.31
CA LYS A 18 2.99 -4.07 -2.30
C LYS A 18 1.54 -3.94 -1.83
N LEU A 19 1.30 -3.76 -0.54
CA LEU A 19 -0.04 -3.57 0.05
C LEU A 19 -0.21 -2.15 0.58
N CYS A 20 0.73 -1.25 0.29
CA CYS A 20 0.73 0.11 0.82
C CYS A 20 1.01 1.14 -0.28
N ALA A 21 2.25 1.23 -0.76
CA ALA A 21 2.67 2.27 -1.72
C ALA A 21 2.84 1.74 -3.14
N ALA A 22 3.27 0.49 -3.32
CA ALA A 22 3.30 -0.19 -4.63
C ALA A 22 2.01 -0.96 -4.95
N GLY A 23 1.15 -1.14 -3.94
CA GLY A 23 -0.19 -1.61 -4.15
C GLY A 23 -1.08 -0.41 -4.38
N GLU A 24 -1.11 0.10 -5.61
CA GLU A 24 -2.21 0.93 -6.08
C GLU A 24 -3.48 0.08 -6.01
N ASN A 25 -4.09 0.10 -4.83
CA ASN A 25 -5.40 -0.43 -4.53
C ASN A 25 -6.07 0.62 -3.65
N PRO A 26 -6.74 1.63 -4.24
CA PRO A 26 -7.80 2.33 -3.53
C PRO A 26 -8.99 1.37 -3.38
N GLY A 27 -8.85 0.34 -2.56
CA GLY A 27 -9.98 -0.45 -2.09
C GLY A 27 -10.39 0.08 -0.71
N PRO A 28 -11.65 0.44 -0.45
CA PRO A 28 -12.83 0.34 -1.30
C PRO A 28 -13.20 1.68 -1.96
N LYS A 29 -13.68 1.67 -3.21
CA LYS A 29 -14.67 2.68 -3.67
C LYS A 29 -16.01 2.42 -2.96
N ALA A 30 -15.99 2.42 -1.64
CA ALA A 30 -17.15 2.65 -0.80
C ALA A 30 -16.80 3.95 -0.06
N VAL A 31 -17.58 5.00 -0.32
CA VAL A 31 -17.47 6.36 0.21
C VAL A 31 -16.51 7.30 -0.57
N LEU A 32 -16.86 7.61 -1.82
CA LEU A 32 -17.31 9.00 -2.03
C LEU A 32 -18.82 8.91 -2.20
N ARG A 33 -19.53 9.37 -1.18
CA ARG A 33 -20.98 9.52 -1.16
C ARG A 33 -21.30 10.80 -1.91
N GLU A 34 -21.94 10.66 -3.05
CA GLU A 34 -22.91 11.58 -3.66
C GLU A 34 -23.68 10.84 -4.76
#